data_AF-B9L4I3-F1
#
_entry.id   AF-B9L4I3-F1
#
_cell.length_a   1.000
_cell.length_b   1.000
_cell.length_c   1.000
_cell.angle_alpha   90.00
_cell.angle_beta   90.00
_cell.angle_gamma   90.00
#
_symmetry.space_group_name_H-M   'P 1'
#
loop_
_entity.id
_entity.type
_entity.pdbx_description
1 polymer ?
#
loop_
_entity_poly.entity_id
_entity_poly.type
_entity_poly.pdbx_seq_one_letter_code
_entity_poly.pdbx_strand_id
1 'polypeptide(L)'
;MTAERLVIDLTALAARLARLGENGIACIHQAELGDPEALPGGVLRLLGDLGLLDSPRTRIPPCQEHDCPLIPSCPYVTDFARDASSSRSDRPKSGRKFQANELTRQLVADPELLARFLPSHPIAQWLAARFAECPDWTVFTLAEAWLEAALADQEPAGTPAQPRPTDFAGTRRELAACVALLVGLGWLAWENEGRNLRLVQRWW
;
A
#
# COMPACT_ATOMS: atom_id res chain seq x y z
N MET A 1 -3.34 -17.94 -10.51
CA MET A 1 -3.65 -17.19 -9.27
C MET A 1 -5.14 -17.31 -9.06
N THR A 2 -5.60 -17.88 -7.95
CA THR A 2 -7.03 -17.91 -7.61
C THR A 2 -7.48 -16.52 -7.16
N ALA A 3 -8.69 -16.09 -7.57
CA ALA A 3 -9.25 -14.77 -7.24
C ALA A 3 -9.30 -14.50 -5.72
N GLU A 4 -9.33 -15.54 -4.88
CA GLU A 4 -9.24 -15.48 -3.42
C GLU A 4 -7.97 -14.78 -2.89
N ARG A 5 -6.88 -14.73 -3.67
CA ARG A 5 -5.65 -13.99 -3.30
C ARG A 5 -5.69 -12.49 -3.60
N LEU A 6 -6.77 -12.00 -4.22
CA LEU A 6 -6.93 -10.60 -4.67
C LEU A 6 -7.93 -9.81 -3.83
N VAL A 7 -8.36 -10.37 -2.70
CA VAL A 7 -9.28 -9.72 -1.74
C VAL A 7 -8.55 -9.57 -0.42
N ILE A 8 -8.65 -8.39 0.19
CA ILE A 8 -8.19 -8.18 1.56
C ILE A 8 -9.42 -8.17 2.46
N ASP A 9 -9.55 -9.21 3.28
CA ASP A 9 -10.52 -9.24 4.36
C ASP A 9 -10.11 -8.23 5.45
N LEU A 10 -11.01 -7.31 5.79
CA LEU A 10 -10.73 -6.23 6.74
C LEU A 10 -10.52 -6.73 8.17
N THR A 11 -11.21 -7.81 8.55
CA THR A 11 -11.03 -8.44 9.86
C THR A 11 -9.65 -9.09 9.95
N ALA A 12 -9.21 -9.77 8.89
CA ALA A 12 -7.87 -10.35 8.80
C ALA A 12 -6.78 -9.26 8.76
N LEU A 13 -7.02 -8.14 8.04
CA LEU A 13 -6.13 -6.98 8.04
C LEU A 13 -5.98 -6.41 9.46
N ALA A 14 -7.08 -6.17 10.16
CA ALA A 14 -7.09 -5.68 11.53
C ALA A 14 -6.37 -6.65 12.49
N ALA A 15 -6.61 -7.96 12.34
CA ALA A 15 -5.93 -8.97 13.16
C ALA A 15 -4.41 -8.97 12.95
N ARG A 16 -3.93 -8.78 11.71
CA ARG A 16 -2.50 -8.66 11.41
C ARG A 16 -1.90 -7.37 11.94
N LEU A 17 -2.62 -6.25 11.82
CA LEU A 17 -2.21 -4.97 12.39
C LEU A 17 -2.14 -5.03 13.93
N ALA A 18 -3.08 -5.72 14.58
CA ALA A 18 -3.08 -5.92 16.02
C ALA A 18 -1.83 -6.64 16.53
N ARG A 19 -1.31 -7.61 15.75
CA ARG A 19 -0.10 -8.37 16.10
C ARG A 19 1.18 -7.53 16.07
N LEU A 20 1.18 -6.39 15.38
CA LEU A 20 2.32 -5.45 15.45
C LEU A 20 2.49 -4.94 16.90
N GLY A 21 1.41 -4.83 17.66
CA GLY A 21 1.43 -4.27 19.00
C GLY A 21 1.69 -2.77 19.02
N GLU A 22 1.82 -2.22 20.22
CA GLU A 22 2.08 -0.79 20.40
C GLU A 22 3.49 -0.43 19.92
N ASN A 23 3.60 0.57 19.05
CA ASN A 23 4.86 0.97 18.40
C ASN A 23 5.51 -0.11 17.52
N GLY A 24 4.79 -1.18 17.17
CA GLY A 24 5.28 -2.23 16.29
C GLY A 24 5.67 -1.70 14.91
N ILE A 25 6.68 -2.32 14.30
CA ILE A 25 7.20 -1.94 13.00
C ILE A 25 6.89 -3.03 11.97
N ALA A 26 6.15 -2.67 10.93
CA ALA A 26 5.98 -3.49 9.74
C ALA A 26 7.00 -3.10 8.67
N CYS A 27 7.52 -4.06 7.91
CA CYS A 27 8.46 -3.81 6.82
C CYS A 27 7.97 -4.42 5.50
N ILE A 28 8.09 -3.68 4.40
CA ILE A 28 7.65 -4.12 3.07
C ILE A 28 8.35 -5.41 2.62
N HIS A 29 9.59 -5.64 3.05
CA HIS A 29 10.37 -6.79 2.62
C HIS A 29 9.88 -8.09 3.26
N GLN A 30 9.12 -8.06 4.36
CA GLN A 30 8.61 -9.29 4.99
C GLN A 30 7.70 -10.06 4.03
N ALA A 31 6.79 -9.34 3.36
CA ALA A 31 5.92 -9.94 2.34
C ALA A 31 6.69 -10.40 1.10
N GLU A 32 7.75 -9.67 0.70
CA GLU A 32 8.59 -10.07 -0.42
C GLU A 32 9.38 -11.36 -0.14
N LEU A 33 9.77 -11.57 1.12
CA LEU A 33 10.49 -12.75 1.59
C LEU A 33 9.55 -13.90 1.99
N GLY A 34 8.24 -13.76 1.78
CA GLY A 34 7.26 -14.81 2.00
C GLY A 34 6.90 -15.07 3.45
N ASP A 35 7.07 -14.08 4.34
CA ASP A 35 6.55 -14.16 5.71
C ASP A 35 5.01 -14.24 5.65
N PRO A 36 4.40 -15.35 6.13
CA PRO A 36 2.95 -15.56 6.02
C PRO A 36 2.14 -14.54 6.83
N GLU A 37 2.75 -13.94 7.84
CA GLU A 37 2.11 -12.96 8.72
C GLU A 37 2.27 -11.53 8.21
N ALA A 38 3.08 -11.32 7.16
CA ALA A 38 3.33 -9.99 6.63
C ALA A 38 2.10 -9.39 5.94
N LEU A 39 1.97 -8.07 6.07
CA LEU A 39 1.09 -7.28 5.24
C LEU A 39 1.75 -7.05 3.87
N PRO A 40 1.00 -7.15 2.75
CA PRO A 40 1.55 -6.85 1.43
C PRO A 40 2.16 -5.45 1.40
N GLY A 41 3.32 -5.29 0.77
CA GLY A 41 4.03 -4.00 0.74
C GLY A 41 3.20 -2.85 0.15
N GLY A 42 2.31 -3.12 -0.80
CA GLY A 42 1.38 -2.13 -1.35
C GLY A 42 0.32 -1.67 -0.33
N VAL A 43 -0.13 -2.56 0.55
CA VAL A 43 -1.07 -2.23 1.63
C VAL A 43 -0.38 -1.36 2.67
N LEU A 44 0.86 -1.70 3.06
CA LEU A 44 1.62 -0.90 4.02
C LEU A 44 1.84 0.54 3.53
N ARG A 45 2.17 0.71 2.24
CA ARG A 45 2.32 2.03 1.62
C ARG A 45 1.02 2.83 1.65
N LEU A 46 -0.07 2.22 1.18
CA LEU A 46 -1.38 2.85 1.15
C LEU A 46 -1.83 3.27 2.56
N LEU A 47 -1.66 2.41 3.57
CA LEU A 47 -1.99 2.75 4.95
C LEU A 47 -1.08 3.88 5.49
N GLY A 48 0.20 3.88 5.13
CA GLY A 48 1.13 4.95 5.48
C GLY A 48 0.75 6.31 4.87
N ASP A 49 0.35 6.32 3.60
CA ASP A 49 -0.07 7.54 2.90
C ASP A 49 -1.41 8.08 3.41
N LEU A 50 -2.29 7.20 3.88
CA LEU A 50 -3.51 7.57 4.61
C LEU A 50 -3.25 8.05 6.05
N GLY A 51 -2.02 7.97 6.55
CA GLY A 51 -1.68 8.30 7.94
C GLY A 51 -2.15 7.24 8.96
N LEU A 52 -2.63 6.09 8.49
CA LEU A 52 -3.05 4.96 9.33
C LEU A 52 -1.84 4.17 9.86
N LEU A 53 -0.65 4.43 9.32
CA LEU A 53 0.64 4.02 9.84
C LEU A 53 1.62 5.20 9.73
N ASP A 54 2.53 5.33 10.68
CA ASP A 54 3.60 6.33 10.58
C ASP A 54 4.72 5.79 9.70
N SER A 55 5.23 6.59 8.76
CA SER A 55 6.40 6.25 7.95
C SER A 55 7.62 6.98 8.53
N PRO A 56 8.54 6.30 9.25
CA PRO A 56 9.69 6.96 9.86
C PRO A 56 10.61 7.55 8.79
N ARG A 57 10.80 8.88 8.79
CA ARG A 57 11.60 9.59 7.77
C ARG A 57 13.00 9.97 8.25
N THR A 58 13.17 10.22 9.54
CA THR A 58 14.42 10.76 10.12
C THR A 58 15.25 9.68 10.83
N ARG A 59 14.60 8.82 11.61
CA ARG A 59 15.21 7.66 12.27
C ARG A 59 14.42 6.41 11.88
N ILE A 60 14.95 5.66 10.93
CA ILE A 60 14.36 4.36 10.54
C ILE A 60 14.93 3.30 11.49
N PRO A 61 14.09 2.62 12.29
CA PRO A 61 14.59 1.67 13.28
C PRO A 61 15.30 0.50 12.58
N PRO A 62 16.47 0.05 13.05
CA PRO A 62 17.13 -1.18 12.59
C PRO A 62 16.23 -2.41 12.84
N CYS A 63 16.49 -3.52 12.16
CA CYS A 63 15.67 -4.74 12.31
C CYS A 63 15.74 -5.32 13.72
N GLN A 64 16.87 -5.14 14.42
CA GLN A 64 17.07 -5.59 15.80
C GLN A 64 16.23 -4.82 16.82
N GLU A 65 15.74 -3.61 16.48
CA GLU A 65 14.93 -2.80 17.41
C GLU A 65 13.44 -3.17 17.41
N HIS A 66 13.01 -4.08 16.53
CA HIS A 66 11.61 -4.49 16.40
C HIS A 66 11.43 -6.00 16.26
N ASP A 67 12.43 -6.77 16.71
CA ASP A 67 12.40 -8.23 16.79
C ASP A 67 11.98 -8.92 15.48
N CYS A 68 12.47 -8.41 14.35
CA CYS A 68 12.14 -8.98 13.04
C CYS A 68 12.56 -10.45 12.94
N PRO A 69 11.63 -11.39 12.69
CA PRO A 69 11.92 -12.83 12.67
C PRO A 69 12.82 -13.22 11.48
N LEU A 70 12.91 -12.36 10.47
CA LEU A 70 13.66 -12.63 9.23
C LEU A 70 15.11 -12.14 9.29
N ILE A 71 15.60 -11.58 10.41
CA ILE A 71 17.00 -11.10 10.52
C ILE A 71 18.04 -12.13 10.03
N PRO A 72 17.96 -13.43 10.36
CA PRO A 72 18.99 -14.39 9.96
C PRO A 72 19.10 -14.60 8.44
N SER A 73 18.04 -14.33 7.69
CA SER A 73 17.92 -14.66 6.26
C SER A 73 17.60 -13.45 5.36
N CYS A 74 17.34 -12.28 5.93
CA CYS A 74 16.92 -11.11 5.19
C CYS A 74 18.12 -10.39 4.54
N PRO A 75 18.16 -10.29 3.20
CA PRO A 75 19.28 -9.63 2.49
C PRO A 75 19.29 -8.11 2.69
N TYR A 76 18.23 -7.54 3.28
CA TYR A 76 18.07 -6.10 3.49
C TYR A 76 18.44 -5.64 4.91
N VAL A 77 18.91 -6.53 5.79
CA VAL A 77 19.25 -6.16 7.19
C VAL A 77 20.30 -5.05 7.24
N THR A 78 21.30 -5.11 6.36
CA THR A 78 22.38 -4.12 6.28
C THR A 78 21.90 -2.75 5.81
N ASP A 79 20.79 -2.66 5.07
CA ASP A 79 20.20 -1.37 4.64
C ASP A 79 19.81 -0.51 5.85
N PHE A 80 19.48 -1.14 6.98
CA PHE A 80 18.99 -0.50 8.19
C PHE A 80 19.96 -0.61 9.37
N ALA A 81 21.22 -1.03 9.15
CA ALA A 81 22.21 -1.12 10.23
C ALA A 81 22.52 0.26 10.84
N ARG A 82 22.76 0.27 12.17
CA ARG A 82 22.95 1.49 12.98
C ARG A 82 24.20 2.28 12.59
N ASP A 83 25.21 1.59 12.06
CA ASP A 83 26.49 2.16 11.65
C ASP A 83 26.43 2.62 10.19
N ALA A 84 26.05 3.89 10.00
CA ALA A 84 25.84 4.54 8.72
C ALA A 84 27.07 4.56 7.78
N SER A 85 28.26 4.18 8.25
CA SER A 85 29.48 4.05 7.42
C SER A 85 29.48 2.84 6.48
N SER A 86 28.54 1.91 6.64
CA SER A 86 28.45 0.67 5.84
C SER A 86 27.28 0.65 4.84
N SER A 87 26.45 1.70 4.82
CA SER A 87 25.28 1.81 3.95
C SER A 87 25.69 2.09 2.50
N ARG A 88 26.04 1.04 1.74
CA ARG A 88 26.34 1.10 0.28
C ARG A 88 25.10 1.25 -0.62
N SER A 89 23.91 1.49 -0.04
CA SER A 89 22.67 1.59 -0.79
C SER A 89 22.43 3.04 -1.22
N ASP A 90 22.56 3.32 -2.52
CA ASP A 90 22.08 4.56 -3.16
C ASP A 90 20.54 4.68 -3.16
N ARG A 91 19.83 3.65 -2.68
CA ARG A 91 18.37 3.63 -2.66
C ARG A 91 17.81 4.36 -1.43
N PRO A 92 16.71 5.12 -1.59
CA PRO A 92 15.99 5.70 -0.46
C PRO A 92 15.55 4.63 0.54
N LYS A 93 15.73 4.92 1.84
CA LYS A 93 15.35 4.04 2.95
C LYS A 93 13.92 4.30 3.45
N SER A 94 13.39 5.50 3.21
CA SER A 94 12.01 5.88 3.55
C SER A 94 10.98 5.03 2.80
N GLY A 95 9.78 4.89 3.36
CA GLY A 95 8.68 4.13 2.74
C GLY A 95 8.89 2.61 2.71
N ARG A 96 9.81 2.09 3.53
CA ARG A 96 10.07 0.65 3.68
C ARG A 96 9.70 0.07 5.04
N LYS A 97 9.59 0.92 6.06
CA LYS A 97 9.16 0.56 7.41
C LYS A 97 8.02 1.48 7.82
N PHE A 98 7.06 0.92 8.53
CA PHE A 98 5.84 1.59 8.94
C PHE A 98 5.58 1.24 10.39
N GLN A 99 5.26 2.24 11.20
CA GLN A 99 5.05 2.12 12.63
C GLN A 99 3.57 2.24 12.95
N ALA A 100 3.08 1.36 13.82
CA ALA A 100 1.73 1.47 14.36
C ALA A 100 1.58 2.77 15.18
N ASN A 101 0.50 3.51 14.93
CA ASN A 101 0.14 4.75 15.60
C ASN A 101 -1.27 4.65 16.20
N GLU A 102 -1.80 5.77 16.71
CA GLU A 102 -3.14 5.81 17.30
C GLU A 102 -4.26 5.45 16.30
N LEU A 103 -4.15 5.92 15.05
CA LEU A 103 -5.13 5.57 14.01
C LEU A 103 -5.05 4.08 13.63
N THR A 104 -3.86 3.47 13.70
CA THR A 104 -3.73 2.02 13.56
C THR A 104 -4.56 1.29 14.61
N ARG A 105 -4.53 1.74 15.87
CA ARG A 105 -5.30 1.12 16.96
C ARG A 105 -6.81 1.27 16.74
N GLN A 106 -7.24 2.44 16.28
CA GLN A 106 -8.64 2.68 15.94
C GLN A 106 -9.08 1.77 14.79
N LEU A 107 -8.25 1.61 13.75
CA LEU A 107 -8.51 0.67 12.65
C LEU A 107 -8.56 -0.78 13.11
N VAL A 108 -7.73 -1.17 14.07
CA VAL A 108 -7.79 -2.52 14.68
C VAL A 108 -9.11 -2.75 15.42
N ALA A 109 -9.61 -1.74 16.13
CA ALA A 109 -10.87 -1.82 16.88
C ALA A 109 -12.11 -1.73 15.97
N ASP A 110 -12.02 -0.95 14.90
CA ASP A 110 -13.08 -0.72 13.91
C ASP A 110 -12.50 -0.79 12.49
N PRO A 111 -12.47 -1.98 11.87
CA PRO A 111 -11.89 -2.15 10.52
C PRO A 111 -12.61 -1.34 9.45
N GLU A 112 -13.89 -1.01 9.66
CA GLU A 112 -14.69 -0.17 8.75
C GLU A 112 -14.21 1.28 8.72
N LEU A 113 -13.37 1.69 9.69
CA LEU A 113 -12.72 3.00 9.66
C LEU A 113 -11.95 3.22 8.35
N LEU A 114 -11.42 2.16 7.74
CA LEU A 114 -10.74 2.25 6.45
C LEU A 114 -11.64 2.82 5.35
N ALA A 115 -12.95 2.52 5.36
CA ALA A 115 -13.93 3.04 4.42
C ALA A 115 -14.01 4.57 4.45
N ARG A 116 -13.66 5.20 5.58
CA ARG A 116 -13.69 6.66 5.75
C ARG A 116 -12.43 7.34 5.21
N PHE A 117 -11.30 6.65 5.25
CA PHE A 117 -10.01 7.19 4.80
C PHE A 117 -9.71 6.86 3.34
N LEU A 118 -10.04 5.65 2.88
CA LEU A 118 -9.67 5.17 1.55
C LEU A 118 -10.09 6.10 0.39
N PRO A 119 -11.29 6.73 0.39
CA PRO A 119 -11.70 7.65 -0.68
C PRO A 119 -10.81 8.89 -0.83
N SER A 120 -10.06 9.28 0.20
CA SER A 120 -9.13 10.43 0.11
C SER A 120 -7.80 10.06 -0.58
N HIS A 121 -7.53 8.77 -0.79
CA HIS A 121 -6.31 8.31 -1.43
C HIS A 121 -6.30 8.63 -2.93
N PRO A 122 -5.22 9.17 -3.50
CA PRO A 122 -5.15 9.52 -4.93
C PRO A 122 -5.50 8.37 -5.88
N ILE A 123 -5.03 7.15 -5.57
CA ILE A 123 -5.37 5.94 -6.36
C ILE A 123 -6.87 5.63 -6.31
N ALA A 124 -7.51 5.78 -5.14
CA ALA A 124 -8.94 5.53 -5.00
C ALA A 124 -9.78 6.56 -5.77
N GLN A 125 -9.32 7.82 -5.82
CA GLN A 125 -9.93 8.89 -6.62
C GLN A 125 -9.75 8.65 -8.12
N TRP A 126 -8.55 8.21 -8.54
CA TRP A 126 -8.30 7.83 -9.92
C TRP A 126 -9.21 6.68 -10.35
N LEU A 127 -9.32 5.63 -9.52
CA LEU A 127 -10.23 4.51 -9.75
C LEU A 127 -11.69 5.00 -9.81
N ALA A 128 -12.11 5.90 -8.92
CA ALA A 128 -13.46 6.46 -8.92
C ALA A 128 -13.78 7.14 -10.26
N ALA A 129 -12.84 7.93 -10.81
CA ALA A 129 -13.01 8.56 -12.12
C ALA A 129 -13.18 7.53 -13.25
N ARG A 130 -12.38 6.45 -13.25
CA ARG A 130 -12.50 5.37 -14.24
C ARG A 130 -13.84 4.64 -14.13
N PHE A 131 -14.29 4.34 -12.91
CA PHE A 131 -15.55 3.65 -12.66
C PHE A 131 -16.79 4.53 -12.84
N ALA A 132 -16.63 5.86 -12.80
CA ALA A 132 -17.67 6.80 -13.19
C ALA A 132 -17.91 6.83 -14.71
N GLU A 133 -16.86 6.60 -15.52
CA GLU A 133 -16.94 6.51 -16.98
C GLU A 133 -17.48 5.16 -17.45
N CYS A 134 -17.03 4.07 -16.82
CA CYS A 134 -17.45 2.71 -17.14
C CYS A 134 -17.54 1.87 -15.85
N PRO A 135 -18.71 1.28 -15.53
CA PRO A 135 -18.88 0.51 -14.31
C PRO A 135 -18.13 -0.84 -14.31
N ASP A 136 -17.65 -1.29 -15.47
CA ASP A 136 -17.00 -2.58 -15.66
C ASP A 136 -15.65 -2.41 -16.36
N TRP A 137 -14.60 -3.01 -15.80
CA TRP A 137 -13.25 -2.95 -16.35
C TRP A 137 -12.62 -4.33 -16.38
N THR A 138 -11.88 -4.65 -17.44
CA THR A 138 -10.96 -5.80 -17.39
C THR A 138 -9.68 -5.38 -16.68
N VAL A 139 -8.97 -6.34 -16.07
CA VAL A 139 -7.66 -6.07 -15.46
C VAL A 139 -6.65 -5.51 -16.45
N PHE A 140 -6.75 -5.88 -17.73
CA PHE A 140 -5.86 -5.43 -18.79
C PHE A 140 -6.14 -3.98 -19.17
N THR A 141 -7.40 -3.65 -19.47
CA THR A 141 -7.79 -2.29 -19.84
C THR A 141 -7.58 -1.30 -18.69
N LEU A 142 -7.78 -1.73 -17.45
CA LEU A 142 -7.50 -0.88 -16.29
C LEU A 142 -5.99 -0.65 -16.10
N ALA A 143 -5.17 -1.68 -16.31
CA ALA A 143 -3.72 -1.57 -16.24
C ALA A 143 -3.14 -0.70 -17.38
N GLU A 144 -3.71 -0.78 -18.58
CA GLU A 144 -3.37 0.09 -19.71
C GLU A 144 -3.70 1.54 -19.40
N ALA A 145 -4.93 1.84 -18.96
CA ALA A 145 -5.33 3.19 -18.56
C ALA A 145 -4.46 3.75 -17.43
N TRP A 146 -4.05 2.90 -16.46
CA TRP A 146 -3.13 3.29 -15.40
C TRP A 146 -1.74 3.64 -15.95
N LEU A 147 -1.22 2.85 -16.88
CA LEU A 147 0.07 3.08 -17.52
C LEU A 147 0.05 4.38 -18.34
N GLU A 148 -1.01 4.61 -19.11
CA GLU A 148 -1.18 5.84 -19.89
C GLU A 148 -1.21 7.09 -18.99
N ALA A 149 -1.95 7.03 -17.88
CA ALA A 149 -1.97 8.12 -16.89
C ALA A 149 -0.57 8.36 -16.29
N ALA A 150 0.17 7.28 -15.98
CA ALA A 150 1.53 7.38 -15.45
C ALA A 150 2.52 8.00 -16.44
N LEU A 151 2.35 7.73 -17.74
CA LEU A 151 3.21 8.27 -18.80
C LEU A 151 2.88 9.74 -19.08
N ALA A 152 1.61 10.13 -19.08
CA ALA A 152 1.18 11.51 -19.29
C ALA A 152 1.73 12.47 -18.22
N ASP A 153 1.84 11.99 -16.97
CA ASP A 153 2.42 12.76 -15.86
C ASP A 153 3.95 12.92 -15.94
N GLN A 154 4.62 12.23 -16.85
CA GLN A 154 6.07 12.32 -17.07
C GLN A 154 6.48 13.26 -18.22
N GLU A 155 5.55 13.82 -18.98
CA GLU A 155 5.91 14.75 -20.07
C GLU A 155 6.32 16.14 -19.54
N PRO A 156 7.45 16.72 -19.99
CA PRO A 156 7.97 17.97 -19.47
C PRO A 156 7.30 19.17 -20.17
N ALA A 157 6.41 19.89 -19.47
CA ALA A 157 5.95 21.20 -19.91
C ALA A 157 6.63 22.31 -19.09
N GLY A 158 7.48 23.10 -19.76
CA GLY A 158 8.35 24.15 -19.20
C GLY A 158 7.63 25.29 -18.49
N THR A 159 7.06 25.00 -17.33
CA THR A 159 6.48 25.97 -16.39
C THR A 159 7.12 25.70 -15.04
N PRO A 160 7.51 26.71 -14.24
CA PRO A 160 8.00 26.49 -12.89
C PRO A 160 6.84 25.94 -12.07
N ALA A 161 6.77 24.61 -12.00
CA ALA A 161 5.77 23.92 -11.24
C ALA A 161 5.95 24.31 -9.77
N GLN A 162 4.86 24.77 -9.15
CA GLN A 162 4.69 24.55 -7.71
C GLN A 162 5.13 23.12 -7.39
N PRO A 163 5.72 22.84 -6.22
CA PRO A 163 5.98 21.47 -5.80
C PRO A 163 4.64 20.75 -5.63
N ARG A 164 4.09 20.27 -6.75
CA ARG A 164 3.06 19.24 -6.77
C ARG A 164 3.77 18.01 -6.22
N PRO A 165 3.11 17.20 -5.37
CA PRO A 165 3.75 16.06 -4.75
C PRO A 165 4.35 15.20 -5.86
N THR A 166 5.67 15.28 -6.02
CA THR A 166 6.43 14.38 -6.87
C THR A 166 6.25 13.02 -6.25
N ASP A 167 5.37 12.23 -6.86
CA ASP A 167 5.41 10.77 -6.93
C ASP A 167 4.07 10.27 -7.49
N PHE A 168 3.97 10.12 -8.81
CA PHE A 168 3.07 9.13 -9.43
C PHE A 168 3.63 7.72 -9.13
N ALA A 169 3.86 7.44 -7.85
CA ALA A 169 4.46 6.24 -7.30
C ALA A 169 3.44 5.46 -6.49
N GLY A 170 2.18 5.49 -6.90
CA GLY A 170 1.35 4.30 -6.74
C GLY A 170 1.98 3.21 -7.59
N THR A 171 2.89 2.42 -7.03
CA THR A 171 3.43 1.26 -7.73
C THR A 171 2.26 0.38 -8.18
N ARG A 172 2.44 -0.47 -9.20
CA ARG A 172 1.44 -1.50 -9.55
C ARG A 172 0.96 -2.29 -8.31
N ARG A 173 1.78 -2.36 -7.25
CA ARG A 173 1.45 -2.98 -5.96
C ARG A 173 0.46 -2.15 -5.13
N GLU A 174 0.55 -0.81 -5.14
CA GLU A 174 -0.41 0.08 -4.46
C GLU A 174 -1.74 0.15 -5.22
N LEU A 175 -1.72 0.16 -6.55
CA LEU A 175 -2.94 -0.02 -7.34
C LEU A 175 -3.62 -1.35 -6.99
N ALA A 176 -2.86 -2.45 -7.02
CA ALA A 176 -3.39 -3.77 -6.66
C ALA A 176 -3.90 -3.82 -5.21
N ALA A 177 -3.20 -3.18 -4.26
CA ALA A 177 -3.63 -3.08 -2.87
C ALA A 177 -4.92 -2.26 -2.74
N CYS A 178 -5.02 -1.12 -3.42
CA CYS A 178 -6.22 -0.29 -3.42
C CYS A 178 -7.41 -1.07 -3.98
N VAL A 179 -7.28 -1.72 -5.14
CA VAL A 179 -8.31 -2.61 -5.70
C VAL A 179 -8.70 -3.69 -4.70
N ALA A 180 -7.74 -4.39 -4.09
CA ALA A 180 -8.03 -5.46 -3.15
C ALA A 180 -8.77 -4.98 -1.89
N LEU A 181 -8.50 -3.75 -1.42
CA LEU A 181 -9.22 -3.11 -0.32
C LEU A 181 -10.63 -2.66 -0.75
N LEU A 182 -10.79 -2.07 -1.94
CA LEU A 182 -12.10 -1.69 -2.48
C LEU A 182 -13.00 -2.93 -2.67
N VAL A 183 -12.43 -4.07 -3.07
CA VAL A 183 -13.15 -5.35 -3.12
C VAL A 183 -13.46 -5.86 -1.71
N GLY A 184 -12.51 -5.79 -0.78
CA GLY A 184 -12.72 -6.14 0.63
C GLY A 184 -13.82 -5.34 1.32
N LEU A 185 -13.98 -4.07 0.94
CA LEU A 185 -15.05 -3.16 1.37
C LEU A 185 -16.39 -3.40 0.64
N GLY A 186 -16.44 -4.31 -0.33
CA GLY A 186 -17.64 -4.59 -1.12
C GLY A 186 -18.03 -3.50 -2.12
N TRP A 187 -17.14 -2.54 -2.41
CA TRP A 187 -17.39 -1.49 -3.40
C TRP A 187 -17.10 -1.95 -4.83
N LEU A 188 -16.15 -2.88 -4.96
CA LEU A 188 -15.85 -3.59 -6.21
C LEU A 188 -16.08 -5.09 -6.04
N ALA A 189 -16.34 -5.79 -7.14
CA ALA A 189 -16.40 -7.24 -7.18
C ALA A 189 -15.57 -7.80 -8.34
N TRP A 190 -14.88 -8.92 -8.08
CA TRP A 190 -14.23 -9.71 -9.12
C TRP A 190 -15.27 -10.56 -9.86
N GLU A 191 -15.20 -10.54 -11.19
CA GLU A 191 -15.98 -11.40 -12.07
C GLU A 191 -15.07 -12.15 -13.05
N ASN A 192 -15.63 -13.15 -13.74
CA ASN A 192 -14.92 -13.92 -14.78
C ASN A 192 -13.57 -14.46 -14.29
N GLU A 193 -13.58 -15.17 -13.17
CA GLU A 193 -12.38 -15.76 -12.53
C GLU A 193 -11.31 -14.71 -12.14
N GLY A 194 -11.73 -13.49 -11.82
CA GLY A 194 -10.82 -12.40 -11.43
C GLY A 194 -10.21 -11.64 -12.61
N ARG A 195 -10.81 -11.74 -13.80
CA ARG A 195 -10.37 -10.99 -14.99
C ARG A 195 -11.08 -9.64 -15.13
N ASN A 196 -12.26 -9.51 -14.53
CA ASN A 196 -13.06 -8.30 -14.60
C ASN A 196 -13.32 -7.76 -13.19
N LEU A 197 -13.33 -6.44 -13.08
CA LEU A 197 -13.78 -5.69 -11.91
C LEU A 197 -15.07 -4.98 -12.27
N ARG A 198 -16.10 -5.21 -11.46
CA ARG A 198 -17.37 -4.51 -11.55
C ARG A 198 -17.55 -3.59 -10.35
N LEU A 199 -18.09 -2.40 -10.62
CA LEU A 199 -18.60 -1.49 -9.60
C LEU A 199 -19.86 -2.07 -8.94
N VAL A 200 -19.82 -2.24 -7.63
CA VAL A 200 -20.97 -2.69 -6.82
C VAL A 200 -21.63 -1.49 -6.15
N GLN A 201 -20.82 -0.62 -5.54
CA GLN A 201 -21.27 0.58 -4.86
C GLN A 201 -20.26 1.71 -5.08
N ARG A 202 -20.76 2.95 -5.22
CA ARG A 202 -19.90 4.14 -5.32
C ARG A 202 -19.27 4.47 -3.96
N TRP A 203 -18.00 4.87 -3.99
CA TRP A 203 -17.22 5.25 -2.81
C TRP A 203 -16.74 6.71 -2.82
N TRP A 204 -17.22 7.47 -3.80
CA TRP A 204 -16.92 8.89 -4.00
C TRP A 204 -18.18 9.72 -3.82
#